data_AF-A0A3A4YN50-F1
#
_entry.id   AF-A0A3A4YN50-F1
#
_cell.length_a   1.000
_cell.length_b   1.000
_cell.length_c   1.000
_cell.angle_alpha   90.00
_cell.angle_beta   90.00
_cell.angle_gamma   90.00
#
_symmetry.space_group_name_H-M   'P 1'
#
loop_
_entity.id
_entity.type
_entity.pdbx_description
1 polymer ?
#
loop_
_entity_poly.entity_id
_entity_poly.type
_entity_poly.pdbx_seq_one_letter_code
_entity_poly.pdbx_strand_id
1 'polypeptide(L)'
;MNNYIRRIYLLAAVIYWALSSVLHLKVSLFIISPLPDFLPQIRPSEYISHLLVILAAFFFLWIIIRVKKRSVGPITIICAGLWCLAVFGANRFLVSTGNEYVHYPQYAILSILLYKAIKTDANPSPFARVLFWVTLMGIIDETIQYFYICPSYGDYLDFNDFVLNELGAVGGLVIIASTGCNSYPAHNEPHIGKAEIGTAGATVMLISLLALSGLLQITPPREIPPGGTLKMNGNIKIFVERKPGILGTWQKAQGAGRYYVLTPLEGAAIIFVIWMTCLFCESTAKRRRLRG
;
A
#
# COMPACT_ATOMS: atom_id res chain seq x y z
N MET A 1 -19.22 -17.70 7.45
CA MET A 1 -18.32 -17.59 8.63
C MET A 1 -19.04 -16.84 9.75
N ASN A 2 -18.95 -17.30 11.01
CA ASN A 2 -19.66 -16.66 12.14
C ASN A 2 -19.25 -15.17 12.28
N ASN A 3 -20.23 -14.28 12.50
CA ASN A 3 -20.03 -12.85 12.74
C ASN A 3 -19.01 -12.56 13.85
N TYR A 4 -18.92 -13.42 14.87
CA TYR A 4 -17.91 -13.30 15.92
C TYR A 4 -16.48 -13.39 15.39
N ILE A 5 -16.19 -14.39 14.55
CA ILE A 5 -14.86 -14.59 13.94
C ILE A 5 -14.49 -13.39 13.06
N ARG A 6 -15.46 -12.86 12.31
CA ARG A 6 -15.25 -11.66 11.48
C ARG A 6 -14.87 -10.44 12.30
N ARG A 7 -15.51 -10.23 13.45
CA ARG A 7 -15.17 -9.14 14.37
C ARG A 7 -13.77 -9.30 14.95
N ILE A 8 -13.33 -10.53 15.25
CA ILE A 8 -11.95 -10.80 15.67
C ILE A 8 -10.96 -10.38 14.58
N TYR A 9 -11.19 -10.78 13.33
CA TYR A 9 -10.31 -10.39 12.23
C TYR A 9 -10.31 -8.88 11.98
N LEU A 10 -11.47 -8.22 12.13
CA LEU A 10 -11.54 -6.76 12.02
C LEU A 10 -10.72 -6.08 13.12
N LEU A 11 -10.89 -6.51 14.37
CA LEU A 11 -10.12 -5.98 15.49
C LEU A 11 -8.62 -6.23 15.29
N ALA A 12 -8.24 -7.44 14.87
CA ALA A 12 -6.86 -7.78 14.56
C ALA A 12 -6.28 -6.91 13.44
N ALA A 13 -7.05 -6.63 12.37
CA ALA A 13 -6.62 -5.75 11.29
C ALA A 13 -6.38 -4.31 11.77
N VAL A 14 -7.31 -3.77 12.56
CA VAL A 14 -7.20 -2.41 13.11
C VAL A 14 -6.02 -2.30 14.08
N ILE A 15 -5.87 -3.25 15.00
CA ILE A 15 -4.73 -3.28 15.93
C ILE A 15 -3.42 -3.41 15.16
N TYR A 16 -3.37 -4.32 14.18
CA TYR A 16 -2.18 -4.53 13.35
C TYR A 16 -1.75 -3.25 12.63
N TRP A 17 -2.69 -2.59 11.94
CA TRP A 17 -2.42 -1.33 11.25
C TRP A 17 -2.02 -0.20 12.21
N ALA A 18 -2.71 -0.06 13.34
CA ALA A 18 -2.38 0.97 14.32
C ALA A 18 -0.97 0.77 14.89
N LEU A 19 -0.61 -0.47 15.24
CA LEU A 19 0.73 -0.80 15.71
C LEU A 19 1.78 -0.60 14.63
N SER A 20 1.53 -1.02 13.39
CA SER A 20 2.50 -0.84 12.29
C SER A 20 2.74 0.64 11.99
N SER A 21 1.67 1.45 11.97
CA SER A 21 1.76 2.90 11.72
C SER A 21 2.50 3.62 12.86
N VAL A 22 2.12 3.38 14.12
CA VAL A 22 2.75 4.03 15.29
C VAL A 22 4.20 3.59 15.50
N LEU A 23 4.52 2.33 15.20
CA LEU A 23 5.86 1.78 15.34
C LEU A 23 6.70 1.91 14.07
N HIS A 24 6.18 2.56 13.02
CA HIS A 24 6.83 2.63 11.71
C HIS A 24 8.30 3.09 11.83
N LEU A 25 8.54 4.23 12.49
CA LEU A 25 9.90 4.76 12.68
C LEU A 25 10.79 3.79 13.46
N LYS A 26 10.26 3.12 14.49
CA LYS A 26 11.05 2.14 15.26
C LYS A 26 11.43 0.93 14.43
N VAL A 27 10.54 0.46 13.56
CA VAL A 27 10.81 -0.65 12.63
C VAL A 27 11.84 -0.22 11.58
N SER A 28 11.69 0.96 10.98
CA SER A 28 12.66 1.52 10.04
C SER A 28 14.03 1.68 10.67
N LEU A 29 14.11 2.25 11.88
CA LEU A 29 15.35 2.36 12.65
C LEU A 29 15.95 0.98 12.96
N PHE A 30 15.14 0.00 13.37
CA PHE A 30 15.62 -1.37 13.60
C PHE A 30 16.21 -2.00 12.35
N ILE A 31 15.63 -1.76 11.16
CA ILE A 31 16.11 -2.31 9.90
C ILE A 31 17.45 -1.69 9.49
N ILE A 32 17.64 -0.39 9.69
CA ILE A 32 18.85 0.32 9.25
C ILE A 32 19.96 0.35 10.31
N SER A 33 19.63 0.18 11.59
CA SER A 33 20.60 0.23 12.68
C SER A 33 21.33 -1.11 12.84
N PRO A 34 22.58 -1.09 13.33
CA PRO A 34 23.24 -2.29 13.82
C PRO A 34 22.42 -2.99 14.90
N LEU A 35 22.41 -4.32 14.90
CA LEU A 35 21.80 -5.08 15.99
C LEU A 35 22.56 -4.87 17.31
N PRO A 36 21.87 -4.92 18.46
CA PRO A 36 22.51 -4.78 19.77
C PRO A 36 23.54 -5.88 20.03
N ASP A 37 24.39 -5.65 21.03
CA ASP A 37 25.61 -6.32 21.55
C ASP A 37 26.04 -7.70 21.01
N PHE A 38 25.12 -8.59 20.64
CA PHE A 38 25.42 -9.92 20.12
C PHE A 38 25.80 -9.95 18.64
N LEU A 39 25.35 -8.98 17.82
CA LEU A 39 25.63 -8.93 16.37
C LEU A 39 25.83 -7.48 15.85
N PRO A 40 26.72 -6.66 16.43
CA PRO A 40 26.87 -5.23 16.08
C PRO A 40 27.37 -4.98 14.65
N GLN A 41 27.86 -6.02 13.97
CA GLN A 41 28.29 -5.92 12.57
C GLN A 41 27.14 -6.13 11.58
N ILE A 42 25.99 -6.63 12.03
CA ILE A 42 24.86 -6.96 11.16
C ILE A 42 23.87 -5.82 11.15
N ARG A 43 23.58 -5.30 9.95
CA ARG A 43 22.48 -4.38 9.69
C ARG A 43 21.43 -5.12 8.85
N PRO A 44 20.19 -5.29 9.33
CA PRO A 44 19.17 -6.02 8.58
C PRO A 44 18.95 -5.53 7.15
N SER A 45 19.09 -4.22 6.92
CA SER A 45 19.02 -3.56 5.60
C SER A 45 20.01 -4.11 4.57
N GLU A 46 21.15 -4.66 4.98
CA GLU A 46 22.12 -5.27 4.07
C GLU A 46 21.63 -6.63 3.53
N TYR A 47 20.73 -7.29 4.26
CA TYR A 47 20.22 -8.62 3.92
C TYR A 47 18.80 -8.61 3.39
N ILE A 48 18.09 -7.48 3.44
CA ILE A 48 16.67 -7.41 3.09
C ILE A 48 16.44 -7.76 1.61
N SER A 49 17.34 -7.34 0.71
CA SER A 49 17.25 -7.68 -0.72
C SER A 49 17.38 -9.19 -0.95
N HIS A 50 18.30 -9.86 -0.25
CA HIS A 50 18.45 -11.31 -0.28
C HIS A 50 17.21 -12.02 0.26
N LEU A 51 16.67 -11.54 1.37
CA LEU A 51 15.43 -12.07 1.96
C LEU A 51 14.27 -11.96 0.96
N LEU A 52 14.12 -10.83 0.27
CA LEU A 52 13.07 -10.64 -0.73
C LEU A 52 13.21 -11.58 -1.91
N VAL A 53 14.43 -11.84 -2.39
CA VAL A 53 14.68 -12.84 -3.45
C VAL A 53 14.25 -14.23 -2.99
N ILE A 54 14.58 -14.60 -1.75
CA ILE A 54 14.16 -15.88 -1.15
C ILE A 54 12.64 -15.96 -1.05
N LEU A 55 11.98 -14.92 -0.52
CA LEU A 55 10.52 -14.87 -0.41
C LEU A 55 9.83 -14.91 -1.77
N ALA A 56 10.38 -14.22 -2.76
CA ALA A 56 9.89 -14.27 -4.14
C ALA A 56 10.02 -15.70 -4.71
N ALA A 57 11.16 -16.37 -4.51
CA ALA A 57 11.37 -17.74 -4.95
C ALA A 57 10.36 -18.71 -4.30
N PHE A 58 10.12 -18.58 -2.99
CA PHE A 58 9.09 -19.35 -2.29
C PHE A 58 7.69 -19.07 -2.83
N PHE A 59 7.36 -17.80 -3.09
CA PHE A 59 6.09 -17.40 -3.67
C PHE A 59 5.89 -18.01 -5.07
N PHE A 60 6.90 -17.95 -5.94
CA PHE A 60 6.84 -18.57 -7.26
C PHE A 60 6.70 -20.09 -7.20
N LEU A 61 7.50 -20.75 -6.35
CA LEU A 61 7.39 -22.19 -6.12
C LEU A 61 5.99 -22.56 -5.66
N TRP A 62 5.43 -21.78 -4.74
CA TRP A 62 4.07 -21.98 -4.27
C TRP A 62 3.04 -21.82 -5.40
N ILE A 63 3.11 -20.76 -6.21
CA ILE A 63 2.24 -20.62 -7.39
C ILE A 63 2.39 -21.82 -8.34
N ILE A 64 3.61 -22.28 -8.63
CA ILE A 64 3.86 -23.46 -9.48
C ILE A 64 3.16 -24.71 -8.92
N ILE A 65 3.31 -24.97 -7.61
CA ILE A 65 2.65 -26.11 -6.95
C ILE A 65 1.12 -25.99 -7.08
N ARG A 66 0.58 -24.79 -6.89
CA ARG A 66 -0.87 -24.54 -6.94
C ARG A 66 -1.43 -24.65 -8.37
N VAL A 67 -0.65 -24.26 -9.38
CA VAL A 67 -0.98 -24.46 -10.80
C VAL A 67 -0.94 -25.95 -11.16
N LYS A 68 0.09 -26.70 -10.73
CA LYS A 68 0.16 -28.16 -10.94
C LYS A 68 -1.03 -28.89 -10.31
N LYS A 69 -1.49 -28.45 -9.14
CA LYS A 69 -2.70 -28.96 -8.48
C LYS A 69 -4.02 -28.51 -9.14
N ARG A 70 -3.96 -27.79 -10.28
CA ARG A 70 -5.11 -27.16 -10.97
C ARG A 70 -6.00 -26.30 -10.07
N SER A 71 -5.43 -25.80 -8.97
CA SER A 71 -6.14 -25.00 -7.96
C SER A 71 -6.15 -23.50 -8.29
N VAL A 72 -5.43 -23.10 -9.35
CA VAL A 72 -5.23 -21.73 -9.78
C VAL A 72 -5.55 -21.61 -11.26
N GLY A 73 -6.43 -20.67 -11.61
CA GLY A 73 -6.76 -20.39 -13.00
C GLY A 73 -5.69 -19.53 -13.68
N PRO A 74 -5.60 -19.55 -15.03
CA PRO A 74 -4.62 -18.77 -15.78
C PRO A 74 -4.73 -17.26 -15.55
N ILE A 75 -5.93 -16.76 -15.23
CA ILE A 75 -6.13 -15.34 -14.92
C ILE A 75 -5.36 -14.97 -13.64
N THR A 76 -5.42 -15.80 -12.59
CA THR A 76 -4.64 -15.55 -11.36
C THR A 76 -3.13 -15.55 -11.64
N ILE A 77 -2.65 -16.39 -12.56
CA ILE A 77 -1.23 -16.39 -12.99
C ILE A 77 -0.88 -15.07 -13.67
N ILE A 78 -1.73 -14.61 -14.60
CA ILE A 78 -1.54 -13.33 -15.30
C ILE A 78 -1.51 -12.18 -14.28
N CYS A 79 -2.45 -12.13 -13.35
CA CYS A 79 -2.50 -11.08 -12.33
C CYS A 79 -1.28 -11.12 -11.40
N ALA A 80 -0.79 -12.31 -11.03
CA ALA A 80 0.45 -12.44 -10.27
C ALA A 80 1.66 -11.94 -11.07
N GLY A 81 1.73 -12.25 -12.37
CA GLY A 81 2.79 -11.74 -13.26
C GLY A 81 2.78 -10.22 -13.42
N LEU A 82 1.59 -9.63 -13.62
CA LEU A 82 1.41 -8.18 -13.68
C LEU A 82 1.80 -7.51 -12.36
N TRP A 83 1.41 -8.10 -11.23
CA TRP A 83 1.83 -7.62 -9.91
C TRP A 83 3.35 -7.68 -9.73
N CYS A 84 4.01 -8.79 -10.10
CA CYS A 84 5.47 -8.89 -10.04
C CYS A 84 6.16 -7.82 -10.91
N LEU A 85 5.63 -7.55 -12.11
CA LEU A 85 6.15 -6.50 -12.98
C LEU A 85 5.99 -5.11 -12.35
N ALA A 86 4.84 -4.83 -11.73
CA ALA A 86 4.59 -3.58 -11.05
C ALA A 86 5.52 -3.38 -9.84
N VAL A 87 5.71 -4.41 -9.01
CA VAL A 87 6.67 -4.41 -7.88
C VAL A 87 8.09 -4.19 -8.38
N PHE A 88 8.49 -4.85 -9.48
CA PHE A 88 9.81 -4.64 -10.08
C PHE A 88 9.99 -3.19 -10.55
N GLY A 89 8.98 -2.61 -11.22
CA GLY A 89 8.99 -1.21 -11.64
C GLY A 89 9.09 -0.25 -10.44
N ALA A 90 8.27 -0.45 -9.41
CA ALA A 90 8.31 0.36 -8.19
C ALA A 90 9.68 0.28 -7.50
N ASN A 91 10.24 -0.92 -7.35
CA ASN A 91 11.58 -1.10 -6.77
C ASN A 91 12.68 -0.42 -7.59
N ARG A 92 12.51 -0.34 -8.92
CA ARG A 92 13.51 0.26 -9.80
C ARG A 92 13.47 1.79 -9.81
N PHE A 93 12.28 2.36 -9.65
CA PHE A 93 12.03 3.77 -9.92
C PHE A 93 11.56 4.58 -8.71
N LEU A 94 10.87 3.97 -7.76
CA LEU A 94 10.23 4.68 -6.64
C LEU A 94 10.95 4.47 -5.32
N VAL A 95 11.59 3.30 -5.14
CA VAL A 95 12.21 2.96 -3.86
C VAL A 95 13.51 3.73 -3.62
N SER A 96 13.62 4.44 -2.49
CA SER A 96 14.79 5.24 -2.13
C SER A 96 15.79 4.47 -1.24
N THR A 97 15.28 3.62 -0.36
CA THR A 97 16.07 2.87 0.64
C THR A 97 15.55 1.44 0.82
N GLY A 98 16.41 0.54 1.33
CA GLY A 98 16.04 -0.86 1.54
C GLY A 98 14.93 -1.08 2.57
N ASN A 99 14.73 -0.18 3.54
CA ASN A 99 13.68 -0.34 4.55
C ASN A 99 12.27 -0.16 3.96
N GLU A 100 12.11 0.53 2.84
CA GLU A 100 10.80 0.70 2.17
C GLU A 100 10.22 -0.63 1.67
N TYR A 101 11.03 -1.68 1.54
CA TYR A 101 10.49 -3.00 1.21
C TYR A 101 9.55 -3.57 2.27
N VAL A 102 9.50 -3.00 3.48
CA VAL A 102 8.56 -3.38 4.55
C VAL A 102 7.10 -3.10 4.18
N HIS A 103 6.84 -2.13 3.30
CA HIS A 103 5.48 -1.79 2.85
C HIS A 103 4.78 -3.00 2.21
N TYR A 104 5.50 -3.81 1.44
CA TYR A 104 4.92 -4.98 0.78
C TYR A 104 4.34 -6.01 1.76
N PRO A 105 5.12 -6.63 2.69
CA PRO A 105 4.57 -7.57 3.65
C PRO A 105 3.59 -6.92 4.63
N GLN A 106 3.80 -5.65 5.02
CA GLN A 106 2.90 -4.94 5.92
C GLN A 106 1.46 -4.91 5.36
N TYR A 107 1.32 -4.39 4.14
CA TYR A 107 0.01 -4.21 3.54
C TYR A 107 -0.58 -5.50 2.96
N ALA A 108 0.26 -6.50 2.64
CA ALA A 108 -0.20 -7.84 2.30
C ALA A 108 -0.89 -8.54 3.49
N ILE A 109 -0.29 -8.47 4.68
CA ILE A 109 -0.87 -9.03 5.92
C ILE A 109 -2.18 -8.31 6.25
N LEU A 110 -2.18 -6.98 6.20
CA LEU A 110 -3.39 -6.17 6.45
C LEU A 110 -4.53 -6.56 5.51
N SER A 111 -4.24 -6.74 4.22
CA SER A 111 -5.23 -7.17 3.22
C SER A 111 -5.80 -8.54 3.50
N ILE A 112 -4.98 -9.49 3.95
CA ILE A 112 -5.43 -10.84 4.32
C ILE A 112 -6.38 -10.78 5.53
N LEU A 113 -6.04 -9.97 6.55
CA LEU A 113 -6.88 -9.80 7.74
C LEU A 113 -8.23 -9.14 7.38
N LEU A 114 -8.19 -8.06 6.59
CA LEU A 114 -9.40 -7.36 6.15
C LEU A 114 -10.26 -8.21 5.22
N TYR A 115 -9.66 -8.99 4.32
CA TYR A 115 -10.41 -9.93 3.48
C TYR A 115 -11.22 -10.91 4.35
N LYS A 116 -10.61 -11.48 5.38
CA LYS A 116 -11.32 -12.37 6.31
C LYS A 116 -12.39 -11.61 7.10
N ALA A 117 -12.16 -10.37 7.51
CA ALA A 117 -13.17 -9.58 8.22
C ALA A 117 -14.40 -9.24 7.34
N ILE A 118 -14.16 -8.81 6.11
CA ILE A 118 -15.20 -8.27 5.21
C ILE A 118 -15.96 -9.39 4.49
N LYS A 119 -15.32 -10.53 4.21
CA LYS A 119 -15.95 -11.64 3.47
C LYS A 119 -17.22 -12.13 4.19
N THR A 120 -18.31 -12.18 3.44
CA THR A 120 -19.59 -12.75 3.87
C THR A 120 -20.08 -13.77 2.84
N ASP A 121 -21.12 -14.52 3.19
CA ASP A 121 -21.74 -15.45 2.26
C ASP A 121 -22.44 -14.68 1.11
N ALA A 122 -22.97 -13.48 1.39
CA ALA A 122 -23.54 -12.57 0.39
C ALA A 122 -22.48 -11.81 -0.44
N ASN A 123 -21.28 -11.58 0.11
CA ASN A 123 -20.14 -10.98 -0.58
C ASN A 123 -18.88 -11.83 -0.39
N PRO A 124 -18.75 -12.92 -1.15
CA PRO A 124 -17.64 -13.87 -1.02
C PRO A 124 -16.35 -13.37 -1.68
N SER A 125 -16.42 -12.26 -2.44
CA SER A 125 -15.28 -11.61 -3.09
C SER A 125 -15.21 -10.13 -2.73
N PRO A 126 -14.87 -9.78 -1.48
CA PRO A 126 -14.78 -8.38 -1.09
C PRO A 126 -13.50 -7.69 -1.61
N PHE A 127 -12.89 -8.14 -2.73
CA PHE A 127 -11.59 -7.66 -3.23
C PHE A 127 -11.57 -6.14 -3.39
N ALA A 128 -12.55 -5.59 -4.12
CA ALA A 128 -12.69 -4.16 -4.33
C ALA A 128 -12.76 -3.36 -3.01
N ARG A 129 -13.50 -3.88 -2.02
CA ARG A 129 -13.66 -3.25 -0.70
C ARG A 129 -12.41 -3.36 0.14
N VAL A 130 -11.77 -4.52 0.16
CA VAL A 130 -10.50 -4.74 0.86
C VAL A 130 -9.46 -3.78 0.31
N LEU A 131 -9.31 -3.73 -1.01
CA LEU A 131 -8.36 -2.87 -1.67
C LEU A 131 -8.62 -1.42 -1.29
N PHE A 132 -9.85 -0.92 -1.45
CA PHE A 132 -10.25 0.43 -1.03
C PHE A 132 -9.84 0.77 0.42
N TRP A 133 -10.19 -0.09 1.38
CA TRP A 133 -9.89 0.19 2.80
C TRP A 133 -8.38 0.12 3.09
N VAL A 134 -7.66 -0.81 2.47
CA VAL A 134 -6.21 -0.92 2.65
C VAL A 134 -5.49 0.28 2.02
N THR A 135 -5.89 0.74 0.82
CA THR A 135 -5.37 1.96 0.19
C THR A 135 -5.56 3.16 1.12
N LEU A 136 -6.78 3.34 1.64
CA LEU A 136 -7.10 4.45 2.54
C LEU A 136 -6.26 4.40 3.82
N MET A 137 -6.13 3.21 4.43
CA MET A 137 -5.30 3.00 5.61
C MET A 137 -3.81 3.28 5.32
N GLY A 138 -3.33 2.94 4.12
CA GLY A 138 -1.99 3.29 3.65
C GLY A 138 -1.77 4.78 3.47
N ILE A 139 -2.76 5.49 2.94
CA ILE A 139 -2.71 6.95 2.81
C ILE A 139 -2.65 7.61 4.19
N ILE A 140 -3.45 7.12 5.13
CA ILE A 140 -3.47 7.64 6.50
C ILE A 140 -2.13 7.36 7.21
N ASP A 141 -1.52 6.20 7.01
CA ASP A 141 -0.21 5.86 7.58
C ASP A 141 0.86 6.90 7.18
N GLU A 142 1.10 7.13 5.88
CA GLU A 142 2.14 8.11 5.49
C GLU A 142 1.76 9.54 5.87
N THR A 143 0.46 9.87 5.90
CA THR A 143 0.01 11.17 6.39
C THR A 143 0.37 11.35 7.86
N ILE A 144 0.13 10.34 8.71
CA ILE A 144 0.52 10.35 10.12
C ILE A 144 2.04 10.45 10.25
N GLN A 145 2.79 9.71 9.42
CA GLN A 145 4.25 9.75 9.46
C GLN A 145 4.81 11.12 9.08
N TYR A 146 4.31 11.70 8.00
CA TYR A 146 4.73 13.02 7.52
C TYR A 146 4.48 14.12 8.57
N PHE A 147 3.30 14.12 9.19
CA PHE A 147 2.93 15.16 10.14
C PHE A 147 3.45 14.94 11.57
N TYR A 148 3.54 13.69 12.03
CA TYR A 148 3.69 13.41 13.47
C TYR A 148 4.86 12.47 13.83
N ILE A 149 5.08 11.38 13.10
CA ILE A 149 6.04 10.34 13.54
C ILE A 149 7.46 10.61 13.03
N CYS A 150 7.59 10.97 11.76
CA CYS A 150 8.86 11.21 11.08
C CYS A 150 9.05 12.68 10.65
N PRO A 151 8.63 13.68 11.46
CA PRO A 151 8.58 15.05 10.99
C PRO A 151 9.98 15.62 10.77
N SER A 152 11.06 15.00 11.25
CA SER A 152 12.44 15.42 10.96
C SER A 152 13.08 14.73 9.75
N TYR A 153 12.47 13.67 9.20
CA TYR A 153 13.13 12.81 8.19
C TYR A 153 12.52 12.90 6.77
N GLY A 154 11.22 13.18 6.63
CA GLY A 154 10.55 13.14 5.31
C GLY A 154 10.29 14.50 4.67
N ASP A 155 11.09 14.95 3.71
CA ASP A 155 10.96 16.28 3.09
C ASP A 155 9.62 16.52 2.34
N TYR A 156 8.79 15.50 2.16
CA TYR A 156 7.51 15.55 1.49
C TYR A 156 6.61 14.41 1.99
N LEU A 157 5.30 14.52 1.76
CA LEU A 157 4.36 13.41 1.92
C LEU A 157 4.65 12.37 0.83
N ASP A 158 5.06 11.17 1.23
CA ASP A 158 5.62 10.21 0.28
C ASP A 158 4.53 9.46 -0.52
N PHE A 159 4.23 9.97 -1.72
CA PHE A 159 3.32 9.32 -2.66
C PHE A 159 3.91 8.03 -3.26
N ASN A 160 5.23 7.81 -3.17
CA ASN A 160 5.82 6.53 -3.55
C ASN A 160 5.32 5.47 -2.58
N ASP A 161 5.34 5.75 -1.28
CA ASP A 161 4.89 4.81 -0.26
C ASP A 161 3.39 4.51 -0.37
N PHE A 162 2.55 5.45 -0.82
CA PHE A 162 1.16 5.14 -1.16
C PHE A 162 1.05 4.05 -2.24
N VAL A 163 1.90 4.11 -3.27
CA VAL A 163 1.97 3.08 -4.32
C VAL A 163 2.52 1.77 -3.77
N LEU A 164 3.56 1.80 -2.92
CA LEU A 164 4.12 0.59 -2.30
C LEU A 164 3.10 -0.10 -1.39
N ASN A 165 2.33 0.66 -0.62
CA ASN A 165 1.23 0.19 0.23
C ASN A 165 0.16 -0.51 -0.61
N GLU A 166 -0.27 0.11 -1.72
CA GLU A 166 -1.23 -0.48 -2.66
C GLU A 166 -0.69 -1.78 -3.29
N LEU A 167 0.58 -1.81 -3.69
CA LEU A 167 1.21 -3.01 -4.23
C LEU A 167 1.31 -4.13 -3.19
N GLY A 168 1.60 -3.80 -1.92
CA GLY A 168 1.53 -4.74 -0.81
C GLY A 168 0.11 -5.29 -0.66
N ALA A 169 -0.90 -4.42 -0.75
CA ALA A 169 -2.30 -4.81 -0.66
C ALA A 169 -2.71 -5.81 -1.74
N VAL A 170 -2.36 -5.50 -3.00
CA VAL A 170 -2.56 -6.39 -4.15
C VAL A 170 -1.81 -7.71 -3.94
N GLY A 171 -0.60 -7.70 -3.40
CA GLY A 171 0.15 -8.92 -3.07
C GLY A 171 -0.62 -9.85 -2.13
N GLY A 172 -1.21 -9.30 -1.07
CA GLY A 172 -2.10 -10.04 -0.17
C GLY A 172 -3.31 -10.65 -0.87
N LEU A 173 -3.95 -9.88 -1.77
CA LEU A 173 -5.09 -10.35 -2.57
C LEU A 173 -4.69 -11.43 -3.59
N VAL A 174 -3.51 -11.33 -4.20
CA VAL A 174 -2.96 -12.37 -5.08
C VAL A 174 -2.77 -13.68 -4.32
N ILE A 175 -2.17 -13.63 -3.11
CA ILE A 175 -2.04 -14.80 -2.23
C ILE A 175 -3.41 -15.41 -1.92
N ILE A 176 -4.40 -14.60 -1.57
CA ILE A 176 -5.76 -15.09 -1.32
C ILE A 176 -6.33 -15.77 -2.56
N ALA A 177 -6.17 -15.17 -3.74
CA ALA A 177 -6.70 -15.71 -4.98
C ALA A 177 -6.10 -17.09 -5.33
N SER A 178 -4.81 -17.31 -5.07
CA SER A 178 -4.12 -18.57 -5.38
C SER A 178 -4.29 -19.66 -4.31
N THR A 179 -4.77 -19.34 -3.11
CA THR A 179 -5.22 -20.35 -2.12
C THR A 179 -6.54 -21.03 -2.51
N GLY A 180 -7.18 -20.62 -3.61
CA GLY A 180 -8.40 -21.27 -4.08
C GLY A 180 -9.63 -21.01 -3.20
N CYS A 181 -9.53 -20.07 -2.24
CA CYS A 181 -10.63 -19.62 -1.37
C CYS A 181 -11.80 -18.92 -2.09
N ASN A 182 -11.78 -18.96 -3.42
CA ASN A 182 -12.74 -18.36 -4.31
C ASN A 182 -13.81 -19.40 -4.67
N SER A 183 -14.67 -19.80 -3.75
CA SER A 183 -15.98 -20.35 -4.16
C SER A 183 -16.86 -19.15 -4.46
N TYR A 184 -16.85 -18.69 -5.71
CA TYR A 184 -17.64 -17.54 -6.13
C TYR A 184 -19.05 -18.02 -6.53
N PRO A 185 -20.12 -17.54 -5.89
CA PRO A 185 -21.44 -17.59 -6.48
C PRO A 185 -21.43 -16.72 -7.73
N ALA A 186 -22.19 -17.17 -8.70
CA ALA A 186 -22.02 -16.83 -10.10
C ALA A 186 -22.30 -15.37 -10.49
N HIS A 187 -22.86 -14.54 -9.60
CA HIS A 187 -23.63 -13.37 -10.04
C HIS A 187 -23.22 -12.02 -9.47
N ASN A 188 -22.18 -11.93 -8.62
CA ASN A 188 -21.84 -10.65 -7.98
C ASN A 188 -20.62 -9.99 -8.65
N GLU A 189 -20.88 -8.90 -9.38
CA GLU A 189 -19.86 -7.97 -9.87
C GLU A 189 -18.99 -7.43 -8.70
N PRO A 190 -17.75 -6.96 -8.97
CA PRO A 190 -16.99 -6.24 -7.95
C PRO A 190 -17.85 -5.10 -7.39
N HIS A 191 -18.15 -5.15 -6.10
CA HIS A 191 -19.06 -4.21 -5.46
C HIS A 191 -18.31 -3.32 -4.49
N ILE A 192 -18.27 -2.03 -4.80
CA ILE A 192 -17.96 -0.96 -3.85
C ILE A 192 -19.27 -0.55 -3.18
N GLY A 193 -19.30 -0.58 -1.85
CA GLY A 193 -20.51 -0.25 -1.09
C GLY A 193 -20.72 1.26 -0.96
N LYS A 194 -21.90 1.63 -0.45
CA LYS A 194 -22.25 3.04 -0.17
C LYS A 194 -21.29 3.69 0.82
N ALA A 195 -20.77 2.93 1.78
CA ALA A 195 -19.81 3.42 2.76
C ALA A 195 -18.51 3.84 2.07
N GLU A 196 -17.97 3.00 1.20
CA GLU A 196 -16.74 3.28 0.47
C GLU A 196 -16.90 4.47 -0.49
N ILE A 197 -18.01 4.56 -1.23
CA ILE A 197 -18.33 5.72 -2.09
C ILE A 197 -18.45 6.99 -1.25
N GLY A 198 -19.18 6.94 -0.13
CA GLY A 198 -19.36 8.07 0.77
C GLY A 198 -18.04 8.55 1.36
N THR A 199 -17.18 7.63 1.79
CA THR A 199 -15.83 7.93 2.30
C THR A 199 -14.97 8.54 1.20
N ALA A 200 -14.93 7.97 0.00
CA ALA A 200 -14.17 8.52 -1.13
C ALA A 200 -14.63 9.95 -1.47
N GLY A 201 -15.95 10.16 -1.58
CA GLY A 201 -16.54 11.46 -1.86
C GLY A 201 -16.22 12.48 -0.76
N ALA A 202 -16.32 12.09 0.51
CA ALA A 202 -15.97 12.94 1.64
C ALA A 202 -14.49 13.33 1.65
N THR A 203 -13.58 12.38 1.35
CA THR A 203 -12.14 12.64 1.24
C THR A 203 -11.82 13.60 0.10
N VAL A 204 -12.37 13.38 -1.10
CA VAL A 204 -12.19 14.26 -2.25
C VAL A 204 -12.73 15.65 -1.96
N MET A 205 -13.93 15.74 -1.36
CA MET A 205 -14.54 17.01 -0.98
C MET A 205 -13.68 17.76 0.04
N LEU A 206 -13.19 17.08 1.09
CA LEU A 206 -12.32 17.68 2.10
C LEU A 206 -11.03 18.23 1.47
N ILE A 207 -10.31 17.42 0.68
CA ILE A 207 -9.08 17.84 0.01
C ILE A 207 -9.35 19.04 -0.90
N SER A 208 -10.47 19.02 -1.65
CA SER A 208 -10.85 20.12 -2.53
C SER A 208 -11.14 21.40 -1.76
N LEU A 209 -11.87 21.33 -0.64
CA LEU A 209 -12.15 22.49 0.21
C LEU A 209 -10.87 23.05 0.83
N LEU A 210 -9.96 22.20 1.29
CA LEU A 210 -8.66 22.62 1.82
C LEU A 210 -7.81 23.30 0.73
N ALA A 211 -7.79 22.76 -0.48
CA ALA A 211 -7.06 23.34 -1.61
C ALA A 211 -7.67 24.67 -2.09
N LEU A 212 -9.00 24.73 -2.27
CA LEU A 212 -9.72 25.92 -2.74
C LEU A 212 -9.70 27.07 -1.73
N SER A 213 -9.70 26.77 -0.42
CA SER A 213 -9.48 27.79 0.63
C SER A 213 -8.01 28.25 0.70
N GLY A 214 -7.13 27.62 -0.07
CA GLY A 214 -5.69 27.81 -0.04
C GLY A 214 -5.05 27.39 1.28
N LEU A 215 -5.75 26.63 2.14
CA LEU A 215 -5.22 26.08 3.39
C LEU A 215 -4.24 24.95 3.10
N LEU A 216 -4.52 24.11 2.10
CA LEU A 216 -3.61 23.09 1.59
C LEU A 216 -2.91 23.62 0.33
N GLN A 217 -1.59 23.57 0.32
CA GLN A 217 -0.73 23.88 -0.82
C GLN A 217 0.24 22.73 -1.05
N ILE A 218 0.70 22.57 -2.29
CA ILE A 218 1.67 21.50 -2.60
C ILE A 218 3.05 21.95 -2.15
N THR A 219 3.57 23.01 -2.77
CA THR A 219 4.96 23.46 -2.59
C THR A 219 5.01 24.74 -1.74
N PRO A 220 5.88 24.79 -0.72
CA PRO A 220 6.09 26.00 0.08
C PRO A 220 7.00 27.01 -0.65
N PRO A 221 6.92 28.31 -0.32
CA PRO A 221 7.75 29.33 -0.95
C PRO A 221 9.25 29.22 -0.59
N ARG A 222 9.58 28.48 0.48
CA ARG A 222 10.92 28.21 0.98
C ARG A 222 10.87 26.93 1.81
N GLU A 223 12.02 26.42 2.22
CA GLU A 223 12.08 25.31 3.16
C GLU A 223 11.38 25.64 4.48
N ILE A 224 10.55 24.72 4.98
CA ILE A 224 9.74 24.89 6.19
C ILE A 224 10.09 23.84 7.26
N PRO A 225 9.84 24.12 8.55
CA PRO A 225 10.14 23.20 9.62
C PRO A 225 9.35 21.87 9.54
N PRO A 226 9.78 20.86 10.32
CA PRO A 226 9.03 19.64 10.60
C PRO A 226 7.52 19.83 10.82
N GLY A 227 6.71 18.91 10.29
CA GLY A 227 5.25 18.90 10.46
C GLY A 227 4.46 19.63 9.36
N GLY A 228 5.10 20.03 8.25
CA GLY A 228 4.40 20.41 7.01
C GLY A 228 3.46 21.62 7.15
N THR A 229 3.67 22.49 8.13
CA THR A 229 2.82 23.66 8.36
C THR A 229 3.64 24.95 8.48
N LEU A 230 3.10 26.05 7.96
CA LEU A 230 3.71 27.38 8.07
C LEU A 230 2.63 28.44 8.29
N LYS A 231 2.87 29.37 9.23
CA LYS A 231 2.00 30.53 9.41
C LYS A 231 2.37 31.62 8.40
N MET A 232 1.44 31.95 7.51
CA MET A 232 1.58 32.99 6.47
C MET A 232 0.42 33.99 6.57
N ASN A 233 0.73 35.28 6.70
CA ASN A 233 -0.25 36.36 6.79
C ASN A 233 -1.31 36.11 7.89
N GLY A 234 -0.87 35.64 9.06
CA GLY A 234 -1.75 35.33 10.19
C GLY A 234 -2.44 33.96 10.14
N ASN A 235 -2.47 33.29 8.98
CA ASN A 235 -3.15 32.01 8.79
C ASN A 235 -2.18 30.84 8.74
N ILE A 236 -2.56 29.70 9.31
CA ILE A 236 -1.81 28.45 9.14
C ILE A 236 -2.06 27.91 7.73
N LYS A 237 -1.01 27.42 7.09
CA LYS A 237 -1.04 26.74 5.79
C LYS A 237 -0.41 25.36 5.95
N ILE A 238 -0.97 24.37 5.28
CA ILE A 238 -0.52 22.98 5.24
C ILE A 238 0.15 22.77 3.89
N PHE A 239 1.34 22.18 3.90
CA PHE A 239 2.12 21.88 2.71
C PHE A 239 2.35 20.39 2.59
N VAL A 240 2.17 19.87 1.38
CA VAL A 240 2.44 18.46 1.02
C VAL A 240 3.95 18.22 0.85
N GLU A 241 4.69 19.27 0.55
CA GLU A 241 6.15 19.29 0.45
C GLU A 241 6.72 20.26 1.49
N ARG A 242 7.90 19.98 2.04
CA ARG A 242 8.60 20.87 2.99
C ARG A 242 9.74 21.62 2.36
N LYS A 243 10.35 21.06 1.33
CA LYS A 243 11.44 21.67 0.57
C LYS A 243 11.02 21.80 -0.90
N PRO A 244 10.98 23.01 -1.45
CA PRO A 244 10.42 23.23 -2.78
C PRO A 244 11.20 22.47 -3.87
N GLY A 245 10.46 21.86 -4.79
CA GLY A 245 11.01 21.29 -6.03
C GLY A 245 11.54 19.85 -5.91
N ILE A 246 11.10 19.09 -4.91
CA ILE A 246 11.35 17.66 -4.77
C ILE A 246 10.30 16.85 -5.53
N LEU A 247 9.00 17.15 -5.35
CA LEU A 247 7.93 16.42 -6.00
C LEU A 247 8.03 16.53 -7.53
N GLY A 248 7.89 15.41 -8.24
CA GLY A 248 8.00 15.33 -9.70
C GLY A 248 9.43 15.34 -10.23
N THR A 249 10.42 14.97 -9.42
CA THR A 249 11.83 15.02 -9.81
C THR A 249 12.62 13.76 -9.41
N TRP A 250 13.78 13.56 -10.05
CA TRP A 250 14.69 12.47 -9.76
C TRP A 250 15.67 12.83 -8.64
N GLN A 251 15.53 12.17 -7.51
CA GLN A 251 16.35 12.32 -6.32
C GLN A 251 17.47 11.28 -6.25
N LYS A 252 18.50 11.58 -5.46
CA LYS A 252 19.61 10.66 -5.21
C LYS A 252 19.22 9.70 -4.08
N ALA A 253 19.28 8.40 -4.34
CA ALA A 253 19.00 7.37 -3.33
C ALA A 253 20.12 7.31 -2.26
N GLN A 254 19.84 6.76 -1.08
CA GLN A 254 20.86 6.46 -0.06
C GLN A 254 21.66 5.20 -0.49
N GLY A 255 22.45 5.35 -1.54
CA GLY A 255 23.19 4.26 -2.18
C GLY A 255 23.60 4.62 -3.60
N ALA A 256 23.75 3.61 -4.45
CA ALA A 256 23.96 3.81 -5.88
C ALA A 256 22.61 3.90 -6.60
N GLY A 257 22.32 5.02 -7.23
CA GLY A 257 21.15 5.18 -8.10
C GLY A 257 20.36 6.46 -7.88
N ARG A 258 19.19 6.50 -8.51
CA ARG A 258 18.22 7.59 -8.42
C ARG A 258 16.83 6.99 -8.32
N TYR A 259 15.95 7.68 -7.62
CA TYR A 259 14.53 7.36 -7.53
C TYR A 259 13.72 8.60 -7.90
N TYR A 260 12.50 8.41 -8.38
CA TYR A 260 11.58 9.46 -8.78
C TYR A 260 10.59 9.70 -7.66
N VAL A 261 10.41 10.95 -7.25
CA VAL A 261 9.42 11.33 -6.25
C VAL A 261 8.12 11.71 -6.95
N LEU A 262 7.06 10.94 -6.73
CA LEU A 262 5.76 11.16 -7.36
C LEU A 262 5.10 12.44 -6.83
N THR A 263 4.53 13.23 -7.75
CA THR A 263 3.55 14.26 -7.40
C THR A 263 2.24 13.62 -6.91
N PRO A 264 1.36 14.40 -6.23
CA PRO A 264 0.05 13.88 -5.81
C PRO A 264 -0.79 13.30 -6.95
N LEU A 265 -0.74 13.94 -8.12
CA LEU A 265 -1.50 13.51 -9.29
C LEU A 265 -0.93 12.23 -9.90
N GLU A 266 0.39 12.11 -10.02
CA GLU A 266 1.04 10.89 -10.54
C GLU A 266 0.81 9.70 -9.61
N GLY A 267 0.98 9.89 -8.29
CA GLY A 267 0.70 8.85 -7.29
C GLY A 267 -0.75 8.38 -7.35
N ALA A 268 -1.71 9.30 -7.36
CA ALA A 268 -3.13 8.97 -7.49
C ALA A 268 -3.45 8.24 -8.81
N ALA A 269 -2.86 8.65 -9.93
CA ALA A 269 -3.04 8.00 -11.22
C ALA A 269 -2.51 6.56 -11.23
N ILE A 270 -1.32 6.32 -10.67
CA ILE A 270 -0.73 4.99 -10.57
C ILE A 270 -1.59 4.08 -9.69
N ILE A 271 -2.01 4.55 -8.52
CA ILE A 271 -2.92 3.82 -7.62
C ILE A 271 -4.20 3.44 -8.36
N PHE A 272 -4.81 4.39 -9.08
CA PHE A 272 -6.02 4.13 -9.86
C PHE A 272 -5.81 3.06 -10.94
N VAL A 273 -4.69 3.10 -11.67
CA VAL A 273 -4.37 2.09 -12.68
C VAL A 273 -4.18 0.69 -12.06
N ILE A 274 -3.48 0.60 -10.93
CA ILE A 274 -3.31 -0.66 -10.18
C ILE A 274 -4.69 -1.18 -9.74
N TRP A 275 -5.52 -0.30 -9.19
CA TRP A 275 -6.88 -0.61 -8.73
C TRP A 275 -7.74 -1.17 -9.86
N MET A 276 -7.81 -0.47 -10.99
CA MET A 276 -8.58 -0.89 -12.17
C MET A 276 -8.08 -2.21 -12.75
N THR A 277 -6.77 -2.43 -12.77
CA THR A 277 -6.17 -3.69 -13.22
C THR A 277 -6.59 -4.85 -12.33
N CYS A 278 -6.59 -4.64 -11.00
CA CYS A 278 -7.05 -5.66 -10.05
C CYS A 278 -8.54 -5.99 -10.21
N LEU A 279 -9.41 -4.97 -10.39
CA LEU A 279 -10.84 -5.17 -10.61
C LEU A 279 -11.15 -5.87 -11.94
N PHE A 280 -10.41 -5.55 -13.00
CA PHE A 280 -10.51 -6.23 -14.28
C PHE A 280 -10.11 -7.71 -14.17
N CYS A 281 -9.00 -7.98 -13.48
CA CYS A 281 -8.52 -9.32 -13.14
C CYS A 281 -9.59 -10.15 -12.41
N GLU A 282 -10.19 -9.58 -11.36
CA GLU A 282 -11.27 -10.21 -10.59
C GLU A 282 -12.48 -10.51 -11.46
N SER A 283 -12.95 -9.52 -12.23
CA SER A 283 -14.12 -9.64 -13.10
C SER A 283 -13.95 -10.72 -14.16
N THR A 284 -12.77 -10.78 -14.78
CA THR A 284 -12.43 -11.79 -15.79
C THR A 284 -12.36 -13.18 -15.16
N ALA A 285 -11.75 -13.31 -13.98
CA ALA A 285 -11.66 -14.58 -13.26
C ALA A 285 -13.04 -15.14 -12.91
N LYS A 286 -13.99 -14.28 -12.53
CA LYS A 286 -15.39 -14.65 -12.29
C LYS A 286 -16.06 -15.16 -13.57
N ARG A 287 -16.03 -14.39 -14.66
CA ARG A 287 -16.70 -14.75 -15.93
C ARG A 287 -16.26 -16.10 -16.48
N ARG A 288 -14.97 -16.44 -16.39
CA ARG A 288 -14.44 -17.72 -16.90
C ARG A 288 -15.01 -18.93 -16.16
N ARG A 289 -15.29 -18.80 -14.85
CA ARG A 289 -15.84 -19.89 -14.02
C ARG A 289 -17.34 -20.11 -14.25
N LEU A 290 -18.03 -19.14 -14.84
CA LEU A 290 -19.44 -19.30 -15.22
C LEU A 290 -19.62 -20.12 -16.50
N ARG A 291 -18.56 -20.26 -17.30
CA ARG A 291 -18.60 -20.89 -18.61
C ARG A 291 -18.12 -22.35 -18.61
N GLY A 292 -17.56 -22.84 -17.51
CA GLY A 292 -17.01 -24.19 -17.40
C GLY A 292 -17.52 -24.85 -16.14
#